data_AF-A0AAD5UHE7-F1
#
_entry.id   AF-A0AAD5UHE7-F1
#
_cell.length_a   1.000
_cell.length_b   1.000
_cell.length_c   1.000
_cell.angle_alpha   90.00
_cell.angle_beta   90.00
_cell.angle_gamma   90.00
#
_symmetry.space_group_name_H-M   'P 1'
#
loop_
_entity.id
_entity.type
_entity.pdbx_description
1 polymer ?
#
loop_
_entity_poly.entity_id
_entity_poly.type
_entity_poly.pdbx_seq_one_letter_code
_entity_poly.pdbx_strand_id
1 'polypeptide(L)'
;MQKEEFPELDGKTSEEIEEILLDDNAFADYFYTLDQVKPIKQMQDDLLVNNAEIASTFCFILESNLSRKDQIEDLKKRIQALQNINAEHRKQLDQLLYEQQQELTRFGSEYLTEQLRQLVATSDDMTELSAASFLEGKLSEDEFIKAFKESRKLYHLRNAKLENLTK
;
A
#
# COMPACT_ATOMS: atom_id res chain seq x y z
N MET A 1 -12.41 -74.76 37.07
CA MET A 1 -11.27 -73.82 37.07
C MET A 1 -10.35 -74.29 35.97
N GLN A 2 -10.35 -73.61 34.82
CA GLN A 2 -9.36 -73.89 33.78
C GLN A 2 -8.00 -73.50 34.37
N LYS A 3 -7.04 -74.44 34.37
CA LYS A 3 -5.64 -74.09 34.63
C LYS A 3 -5.23 -73.22 33.46
N GLU A 4 -5.00 -71.94 33.72
CA GLU A 4 -4.22 -71.11 32.82
C GLU A 4 -2.80 -71.68 32.89
N GLU A 5 -2.44 -72.45 31.86
CA GLU A 5 -1.08 -72.92 31.68
C GLU A 5 -0.26 -71.73 31.19
N PHE A 6 0.86 -71.48 31.88
CA PHE A 6 1.83 -70.44 31.53
C PHE A 6 3.06 -71.13 30.94
N PRO A 7 3.02 -71.54 29.67
CA PRO A 7 4.13 -72.25 29.03
C PRO A 7 5.42 -71.43 29.02
N GLU A 8 5.33 -70.10 29.20
CA GLU A 8 6.50 -69.23 29.34
C GLU A 8 7.24 -69.36 30.68
N LEU A 9 6.67 -70.11 31.65
CA LEU A 9 7.26 -70.40 32.97
C LEU A 9 7.80 -71.84 33.10
N ASP A 10 7.43 -72.74 32.19
CA ASP A 10 7.76 -74.18 32.25
C ASP A 10 9.27 -74.48 32.14
N GLY A 11 10.08 -73.50 31.68
CA GLY A 11 11.53 -73.61 31.53
C GLY A 11 12.36 -72.98 32.65
N LYS A 12 11.74 -72.37 33.67
CA LYS A 12 12.44 -71.66 34.75
C LYS A 12 12.65 -72.53 35.97
N THR A 13 13.78 -72.33 36.65
CA THR A 13 14.07 -73.01 37.92
C THR A 13 13.28 -72.38 39.07
N SER A 14 13.08 -73.13 40.17
CA SER A 14 12.32 -72.64 41.33
C SER A 14 12.96 -71.39 41.97
N GLU A 15 14.29 -71.27 41.88
CA GLU A 15 15.05 -70.11 42.38
C GLU A 15 14.80 -68.87 41.50
N GLU A 16 14.79 -69.02 40.17
CA GLU A 16 14.47 -67.95 39.23
C GLU A 16 13.01 -67.47 39.36
N ILE A 17 12.09 -68.36 39.72
CA ILE A 17 10.68 -67.99 39.95
C ILE A 17 10.54 -67.22 41.28
N GLU A 18 11.25 -67.61 42.34
CA GLU A 18 11.30 -66.84 43.59
C GLU A 18 11.93 -65.46 43.38
N GLU A 19 12.99 -65.37 42.58
CA GLU A 19 13.64 -64.10 42.23
C GLU A 19 12.70 -63.17 41.46
N ILE A 20 11.98 -63.68 40.45
CA ILE A 20 10.96 -62.93 39.70
C ILE A 20 9.79 -62.49 40.59
N LEU A 21 9.47 -63.22 41.66
CA LEU A 21 8.38 -62.87 42.57
C LEU A 21 8.79 -61.87 43.66
N LEU A 22 10.08 -61.81 44.00
CA LEU A 22 10.60 -61.00 45.11
C LEU A 22 11.23 -59.68 44.65
N ASP A 23 11.72 -59.60 43.41
CA ASP A 23 12.30 -58.37 42.83
C ASP A 23 11.45 -57.83 41.69
N ASP A 24 10.90 -56.62 41.89
CA ASP A 24 10.10 -55.90 40.91
C ASP A 24 10.86 -55.63 39.60
N ASN A 25 12.20 -55.51 39.64
CA ASN A 25 13.01 -55.32 38.44
C ASN A 25 13.16 -56.63 37.66
N ALA A 26 13.43 -57.74 38.35
CA ALA A 26 13.48 -59.08 37.74
C ALA A 26 12.12 -59.47 37.13
N PHE A 27 11.02 -59.09 37.79
CA PHE A 27 9.68 -59.21 37.23
C PHE A 27 9.49 -58.37 35.97
N ALA A 28 9.88 -57.09 36.00
CA ALA A 28 9.75 -56.20 34.84
C ALA A 28 10.56 -56.72 33.64
N ASP A 29 11.79 -57.17 33.86
CA ASP A 29 12.65 -57.74 32.82
C ASP A 29 12.02 -59.00 32.21
N TYR A 30 11.48 -59.90 33.03
CA TYR A 30 10.72 -61.05 32.54
C TYR A 30 9.45 -60.62 31.79
N PHE A 31 8.69 -59.67 32.32
CA PHE A 31 7.46 -59.18 31.71
C PHE A 31 7.70 -58.57 30.32
N TYR A 32 8.79 -57.83 30.12
CA TYR A 32 9.17 -57.30 28.81
C TYR A 32 9.71 -58.37 27.84
N THR A 33 10.06 -59.57 28.31
CA THR A 33 10.45 -60.69 27.44
C THR A 33 9.27 -61.46 26.85
N LEU A 34 8.05 -61.25 27.35
CA LEU A 34 6.83 -61.87 26.82
C LEU A 34 6.51 -61.35 25.42
N ASP A 35 6.24 -62.26 24.49
CA ASP A 35 6.02 -61.93 23.07
C ASP A 35 4.79 -61.04 22.84
N GLN A 36 3.83 -61.06 23.76
CA GLN A 36 2.65 -60.19 23.74
C GLN A 36 2.98 -58.76 24.20
N VAL A 37 3.99 -58.59 25.06
CA VAL A 37 4.34 -57.31 25.69
C VAL A 37 5.40 -56.55 24.87
N LYS A 38 6.32 -57.25 24.21
CA LYS A 38 7.32 -56.67 23.28
C LYS A 38 6.74 -55.66 22.28
N PRO A 39 5.71 -55.98 21.48
CA PRO A 39 5.17 -55.04 20.50
C PRO A 39 4.51 -53.82 21.15
N ILE A 40 3.90 -53.99 22.33
CA ILE A 40 3.30 -52.88 23.09
C ILE A 40 4.40 -51.96 23.62
N LYS A 41 5.51 -52.51 24.13
CA LYS A 41 6.65 -51.74 24.61
C LYS A 41 7.34 -50.99 23.48
N GLN A 42 7.57 -51.64 22.34
CA GLN A 42 8.09 -50.99 21.14
C GLN A 42 7.18 -49.85 20.68
N MET A 43 5.87 -50.07 20.62
CA MET A 43 4.91 -49.01 20.27
C MET A 43 4.95 -47.84 21.26
N GLN A 44 5.09 -48.11 22.57
CA GLN A 44 5.24 -47.07 23.58
C GLN A 44 6.53 -46.27 23.38
N ASP A 45 7.65 -46.94 23.13
CA ASP A 45 8.95 -46.29 22.93
C ASP A 45 8.94 -45.46 21.64
N ASP A 46 8.34 -45.98 20.55
CA ASP A 46 8.13 -45.25 19.31
C ASP A 46 7.28 -44.01 19.52
N LEU A 47 6.19 -44.10 20.31
CA LEU A 47 5.37 -42.94 20.65
C LEU A 47 6.14 -41.90 21.46
N LEU A 48 7.00 -42.32 22.39
CA LEU A 48 7.84 -41.40 23.17
C LEU A 48 8.86 -40.68 22.29
N VAL A 49 9.53 -41.41 21.39
CA VAL A 49 10.49 -40.83 20.45
C VAL A 49 9.80 -39.85 19.51
N ASN A 50 8.68 -40.24 18.89
CA ASN A 50 7.91 -39.37 18.00
C ASN A 50 7.43 -38.10 18.72
N ASN A 51 6.93 -38.23 19.95
CA ASN A 51 6.50 -37.07 20.74
C ASN A 51 7.67 -36.13 21.07
N ALA A 52 8.84 -36.68 21.39
CA ALA A 52 10.03 -35.88 21.66
C ALA A 52 10.51 -35.14 20.40
N GLU A 53 10.48 -35.77 19.23
CA GLU A 53 10.80 -35.14 17.95
C GLU A 53 9.82 -34.02 17.60
N ILE A 54 8.51 -34.26 17.78
CA ILE A 54 7.48 -33.24 17.56
C ILE A 54 7.71 -32.06 18.51
N ALA A 55 7.97 -32.30 19.79
CA ALA A 55 8.22 -31.22 20.75
C ALA A 55 9.47 -30.40 20.37
N SER A 56 10.55 -31.06 19.96
CA SER A 56 11.80 -30.42 19.55
C SER A 56 11.60 -29.55 18.29
N THR A 57 10.94 -30.10 17.27
CA THR A 57 10.62 -29.34 16.04
C THR A 57 9.71 -28.15 16.32
N PHE A 58 8.70 -28.30 17.19
CA PHE A 58 7.83 -27.20 17.57
C PHE A 58 8.60 -26.09 18.28
N CYS A 59 9.50 -26.45 19.19
CA CYS A 59 10.34 -25.49 19.91
C CYS A 59 11.22 -24.68 18.95
N PHE A 60 11.90 -25.36 18.01
CA PHE A 60 12.71 -24.72 16.98
C PHE A 60 11.91 -23.75 16.10
N ILE A 61 10.72 -24.16 15.66
CA ILE A 61 9.83 -23.30 14.86
C ILE A 61 9.38 -22.08 15.68
N LEU A 62 9.12 -22.25 16.97
CA LEU A 62 8.68 -21.16 17.85
C LEU A 62 9.78 -20.12 18.03
N GLU A 63 11.02 -20.55 18.29
CA GLU A 63 12.19 -19.67 18.38
C GLU A 63 12.44 -18.93 17.06
N SER A 64 12.35 -19.64 15.93
CA SER A 64 12.48 -19.03 14.61
C SER A 64 11.42 -17.97 14.35
N ASN A 65 10.16 -18.24 14.71
CA ASN A 65 9.08 -17.26 14.57
C ASN A 65 9.24 -16.07 15.51
N LEU A 66 9.66 -16.30 16.77
CA LEU A 66 9.94 -15.21 17.70
C LEU A 66 11.03 -14.29 17.17
N SER A 67 12.15 -14.84 16.67
CA SER A 67 13.25 -14.02 16.14
C SER A 67 12.86 -13.17 14.91
N ARG A 68 11.87 -13.62 14.13
CA ARG A 68 11.34 -12.90 12.96
C ARG A 68 10.29 -11.87 13.31
N LYS A 69 9.64 -11.97 14.47
CA LYS A 69 8.55 -11.08 14.88
C LYS A 69 9.00 -9.62 14.92
N ASP A 70 10.17 -9.37 15.51
CA ASP A 70 10.71 -8.01 15.63
C ASP A 70 11.05 -7.42 14.25
N GLN A 71 11.64 -8.23 13.36
CA GLN A 71 11.93 -7.81 11.98
C GLN A 71 10.65 -7.47 11.21
N ILE A 72 9.60 -8.26 11.36
CA ILE A 72 8.30 -8.00 10.73
C ILE A 72 7.70 -6.69 11.24
N GLU A 73 7.79 -6.43 12.55
CA GLU A 73 7.26 -5.22 13.15
C GLU A 73 8.02 -3.97 12.69
N ASP A 74 9.34 -4.04 12.58
CA ASP A 74 10.16 -2.96 12.05
C ASP A 74 9.89 -2.70 10.56
N LEU A 75 9.72 -3.76 9.77
CA LEU A 75 9.32 -3.63 8.36
C LEU A 75 7.94 -2.97 8.23
N LYS A 76 6.96 -3.33 9.07
CA LYS A 76 5.64 -2.70 9.08
C LYS A 76 5.74 -1.20 9.39
N LYS A 77 6.50 -0.82 10.41
CA LYS A 77 6.73 0.59 10.76
C LYS A 77 7.36 1.35 9.59
N ARG A 78 8.34 0.73 8.91
CA ARG A 78 9.01 1.34 7.75
C ARG A 78 8.07 1.50 6.56
N ILE A 79 7.25 0.50 6.27
CA ILE A 79 6.21 0.59 5.23
C ILE A 79 5.24 1.72 5.55
N GLN A 80 4.77 1.81 6.79
CA GLN A 80 3.84 2.86 7.20
C GLN A 80 4.46 4.27 7.07
N ALA A 81 5.73 4.42 7.45
CA ALA A 81 6.45 5.68 7.26
C ALA A 81 6.56 6.07 5.78
N LEU A 82 6.91 5.11 4.90
CA LEU A 82 6.98 5.35 3.45
C LEU A 82 5.61 5.68 2.85
N GLN A 83 4.54 5.04 3.32
CA GLN A 83 3.18 5.35 2.89
C GLN A 83 2.78 6.78 3.27
N ASN A 84 3.13 7.22 4.48
CA ASN A 84 2.86 8.60 4.91
C ASN A 84 3.61 9.63 4.05
N ILE A 85 4.89 9.37 3.75
CA ILE A 85 5.70 10.23 2.87
C ILE A 85 5.09 10.28 1.46
N ASN A 86 4.68 9.13 0.91
CA ASN A 86 4.05 9.08 -0.41
C ASN A 86 2.73 9.85 -0.45
N ALA A 87 1.90 9.72 0.59
CA ALA A 87 0.66 10.46 0.71
C ALA A 87 0.90 11.98 0.74
N GLU A 88 1.94 12.44 1.44
CA GLU A 88 2.33 13.85 1.46
C GLU A 88 2.80 14.33 0.08
N HIS A 89 3.68 13.57 -0.58
CA HIS A 89 4.15 13.90 -1.92
C HIS A 89 3.00 13.93 -2.94
N ARG A 90 2.01 13.04 -2.82
CA ARG A 90 0.81 13.06 -3.66
C ARG A 90 0.00 14.33 -3.47
N LYS A 91 -0.24 14.76 -2.23
CA LYS A 91 -0.93 16.02 -1.96
C LYS A 91 -0.21 17.22 -2.57
N GLN A 92 1.11 17.27 -2.42
CA GLN A 92 1.93 18.33 -3.01
C GLN A 92 1.87 18.32 -4.54
N LEU A 93 1.92 17.13 -5.15
CA LEU A 93 1.76 17.00 -6.60
C LEU A 93 0.39 17.48 -7.06
N ASP A 94 -0.69 17.07 -6.39
CA ASP A 94 -2.06 17.46 -6.73
C ASP A 94 -2.24 18.98 -6.63
N GLN A 95 -1.65 19.61 -5.60
CA GLN A 95 -1.66 21.06 -5.45
C GLN A 95 -0.90 21.75 -6.60
N LEU A 96 0.30 21.27 -6.94
CA LEU A 96 1.10 21.84 -8.03
C LEU A 96 0.42 21.70 -9.39
N LEU A 97 -0.23 20.56 -9.65
CA LEU A 97 -1.00 20.34 -10.88
C LEU A 97 -2.19 21.29 -10.96
N TYR A 98 -2.87 21.52 -9.84
CA TYR A 98 -3.98 22.46 -9.77
C TYR A 98 -3.52 23.91 -10.02
N GLU A 99 -2.42 24.33 -9.40
CA GLU A 99 -1.82 25.65 -9.64
C GLU A 99 -1.37 25.80 -11.10
N GLN A 100 -0.70 24.78 -11.66
CA GLN A 100 -0.31 24.76 -13.06
C GLN A 100 -1.53 24.89 -13.99
N GLN A 101 -2.61 24.17 -13.72
CA GLN A 101 -3.82 24.22 -14.54
C GLN A 101 -4.47 25.61 -14.49
N GLN A 102 -4.48 26.27 -13.32
CA GLN A 102 -4.97 27.64 -13.21
C GLN A 102 -4.13 28.61 -14.06
N GLU A 103 -2.80 28.51 -14.01
CA GLU A 103 -1.92 29.37 -14.80
C GLU A 103 -2.04 29.09 -16.30
N LEU A 104 -2.16 27.81 -16.70
CA LEU A 104 -2.43 27.44 -18.08
C LEU A 104 -3.78 27.94 -18.58
N THR A 105 -4.78 28.04 -17.70
CA THR A 105 -6.08 28.62 -18.06
C THR A 105 -5.97 30.14 -18.19
N ARG A 106 -5.27 30.80 -17.26
CA ARG A 106 -5.08 32.25 -17.22
C ARG A 106 -4.23 32.79 -18.36
N PHE A 107 -3.21 32.04 -18.77
CA PHE A 107 -2.29 32.41 -19.85
C PHE A 107 -2.46 31.53 -21.09
N GLY A 108 -3.55 30.75 -21.13
CA GLY A 108 -3.87 29.90 -22.25
C GLY A 108 -4.11 30.72 -23.51
N SER A 109 -3.70 30.16 -24.64
CA SER A 109 -3.89 30.80 -25.95
C SER A 109 -5.35 31.20 -26.18
N GLU A 110 -6.29 30.33 -25.80
CA GLU A 110 -7.74 30.59 -25.91
C GLU A 110 -8.19 31.78 -25.07
N TYR A 111 -7.80 31.83 -23.79
CA TYR A 111 -8.13 32.93 -22.89
C TYR A 111 -7.53 34.26 -23.36
N LEU A 112 -6.26 34.27 -23.76
CA LEU A 112 -5.59 35.46 -24.28
C LEU A 112 -6.21 35.94 -25.60
N THR A 113 -6.62 35.00 -26.47
CA THR A 113 -7.30 35.32 -27.72
C THR A 113 -8.67 35.94 -27.46
N GLU A 114 -9.44 35.39 -26.51
CA GLU A 114 -10.75 35.94 -26.13
C GLU A 114 -10.63 37.32 -25.48
N GLN A 115 -9.65 37.51 -24.58
CA GLN A 115 -9.33 38.83 -24.03
C GLN A 115 -8.97 39.84 -25.13
N LEU A 116 -8.21 39.42 -26.14
CA LEU A 116 -7.88 40.28 -27.28
C LEU A 116 -9.13 40.63 -28.10
N ARG A 117 -10.06 39.69 -28.32
CA ARG A 117 -11.35 39.95 -28.99
C ARG A 117 -12.16 40.99 -28.23
N GLN A 118 -12.26 40.86 -26.91
CA GLN A 118 -12.95 41.84 -26.07
C GLN A 118 -12.30 43.23 -26.18
N LEU A 119 -10.98 43.31 -26.12
CA LEU A 119 -10.25 44.58 -26.29
C LEU A 119 -10.44 45.19 -27.69
N VAL A 120 -10.56 44.39 -28.74
CA VAL A 120 -10.91 44.88 -30.10
C VAL A 120 -12.30 45.50 -30.09
N ALA A 121 -13.31 44.78 -29.57
CA ALA A 121 -14.68 45.27 -29.46
C ALA A 121 -14.76 46.57 -28.65
N THR A 122 -14.14 46.62 -27.46
CA THR A 122 -14.09 47.84 -26.64
C THR A 122 -13.41 49.00 -27.37
N SER A 123 -12.41 48.74 -28.22
CA SER A 123 -11.78 49.81 -29.00
C SER A 123 -12.73 50.39 -30.05
N ASP A 124 -13.54 49.53 -30.67
CA ASP A 124 -14.54 49.94 -31.65
C ASP A 124 -15.65 50.75 -30.96
N ASP A 125 -16.16 50.27 -29.83
CA ASP A 125 -17.15 50.99 -29.00
C ASP A 125 -16.65 52.38 -28.61
N MET A 126 -15.38 52.52 -28.22
CA MET A 126 -14.79 53.82 -27.90
C MET A 126 -14.73 54.75 -29.11
N THR A 127 -14.53 54.21 -30.32
CA THR A 127 -14.61 55.02 -31.54
C THR A 127 -16.03 55.50 -31.81
N GLU A 128 -17.03 54.63 -31.60
CA GLU A 128 -18.44 54.99 -31.74
C GLU A 128 -18.87 56.03 -30.71
N LEU A 129 -18.46 55.87 -29.45
CA LEU A 129 -18.74 56.81 -28.37
C LEU A 129 -18.11 58.18 -28.63
N SER A 130 -16.88 58.23 -29.16
CA SER A 130 -16.24 59.49 -29.53
C SER A 130 -16.95 60.18 -30.69
N ALA A 131 -17.42 59.43 -31.68
CA ALA A 131 -18.20 59.96 -32.80
C ALA A 131 -19.57 60.48 -32.34
N ALA A 132 -20.28 59.73 -31.49
CA ALA A 132 -21.55 60.17 -30.91
C ALA A 132 -21.37 61.45 -30.06
N SER A 133 -20.34 61.49 -29.22
CA SER A 133 -20.05 62.67 -28.38
C SER A 133 -19.72 63.92 -29.20
N PHE A 134 -19.06 63.76 -30.35
CA PHE A 134 -18.82 64.85 -31.29
C PHE A 134 -20.12 65.34 -31.96
N LEU A 135 -20.98 64.42 -32.42
CA LEU A 135 -22.28 64.78 -33.00
C LEU A 135 -23.22 65.47 -32.01
N GLU A 136 -23.11 65.14 -30.73
CA GLU A 136 -23.83 65.79 -29.64
C GLU A 136 -23.21 67.13 -29.20
N GLY A 137 -22.10 67.55 -29.82
CA GLY A 137 -21.40 68.79 -29.50
C GLY A 137 -20.66 68.79 -28.16
N LYS A 138 -20.43 67.60 -27.57
CA LYS A 138 -19.71 67.43 -26.29
C LYS A 138 -18.18 67.44 -26.45
N LEU A 139 -17.67 67.25 -27.67
CA LEU A 139 -16.26 67.30 -28.03
C LEU A 139 -16.01 68.40 -29.06
N SER A 140 -14.92 69.15 -28.91
CA SER A 140 -14.43 70.02 -29.99
C SER A 140 -13.85 69.21 -31.14
N GLU A 141 -13.70 69.84 -32.31
CA GLU A 141 -13.14 69.20 -33.52
C GLU A 141 -11.75 68.62 -33.26
N ASP A 142 -10.86 69.38 -32.62
CA ASP A 142 -9.49 68.94 -32.33
C ASP A 142 -9.47 67.76 -31.33
N GLU A 143 -10.33 67.80 -30.30
CA GLU A 143 -10.46 66.72 -29.31
C GLU A 143 -11.02 65.44 -29.93
N PHE A 144 -12.02 65.57 -30.81
CA PHE A 144 -12.57 64.45 -31.55
C PHE A 144 -11.52 63.82 -32.47
N ILE A 145 -10.85 64.62 -33.30
CA ILE A 145 -9.84 64.10 -34.25
C ILE A 145 -8.74 63.35 -33.50
N LYS A 146 -8.29 63.87 -32.35
CA LYS A 146 -7.28 63.21 -31.52
C LYS A 146 -7.81 61.88 -30.94
N ALA A 147 -8.93 61.90 -30.23
CA ALA A 147 -9.50 60.72 -29.56
C ALA A 147 -9.90 59.61 -30.56
N PHE A 148 -10.49 60.01 -31.70
CA PHE A 148 -10.91 59.08 -32.74
C PHE A 148 -9.71 58.43 -33.43
N LYS A 149 -8.67 59.21 -33.79
CA LYS A 149 -7.45 58.65 -34.40
C LYS A 149 -6.70 57.71 -33.46
N GLU A 150 -6.57 58.07 -32.18
CA GLU A 150 -5.92 57.23 -31.18
C GLU A 150 -6.68 55.90 -31.00
N SER A 151 -8.01 55.95 -30.89
CA SER A 151 -8.85 54.76 -30.71
C SER A 151 -8.88 53.88 -31.97
N ARG A 152 -9.01 54.44 -33.17
CA ARG A 152 -8.96 53.68 -34.43
C ARG A 152 -7.60 53.04 -34.67
N LYS A 153 -6.50 53.73 -34.33
CA LYS A 153 -5.15 53.16 -34.41
C LYS A 153 -5.01 51.94 -33.50
N LEU A 154 -5.51 52.03 -32.26
CA LEU A 154 -5.50 50.90 -31.32
C LEU A 154 -6.38 49.74 -31.80
N TYR A 155 -7.57 50.03 -32.32
CA TYR A 155 -8.45 49.02 -32.92
C TYR A 155 -7.74 48.24 -34.03
N HIS A 156 -7.21 48.92 -35.05
CA HIS A 156 -6.57 48.25 -36.18
C HIS A 156 -5.33 47.46 -35.76
N LEU A 157 -4.53 47.98 -34.82
CA LEU A 157 -3.37 47.26 -34.29
C LEU A 157 -3.79 45.97 -33.58
N ARG A 158 -4.84 46.02 -32.74
CA ARG A 158 -5.35 44.86 -32.01
C ARG A 158 -6.00 43.85 -32.95
N ASN A 159 -6.77 44.32 -33.93
CA ASN A 159 -7.43 43.46 -34.92
C ASN A 159 -6.42 42.73 -35.81
N ALA A 160 -5.38 43.42 -36.28
CA ALA A 160 -4.30 42.77 -37.04
C ALA A 160 -3.56 41.71 -36.21
N LYS A 161 -3.33 41.97 -34.91
CA LYS A 161 -2.76 40.97 -33.99
C LYS A 161 -3.70 39.78 -33.79
N LEU A 162 -5.00 40.03 -33.66
CA LEU A 162 -6.00 38.98 -33.49
C LEU A 162 -6.06 38.08 -34.73
N GLU A 163 -6.11 38.66 -35.93
CA GLU A 163 -6.09 37.90 -37.18
C GLU A 163 -4.85 37.02 -37.33
N ASN A 164 -3.70 37.49 -36.86
CA ASN A 164 -2.46 36.70 -36.87
C ASN A 164 -2.45 35.56 -35.83
N LEU A 165 -3.20 35.69 -34.72
CA LEU A 165 -3.32 34.65 -33.69
C LEU A 165 -4.37 33.59 -34.05
N THR A 166 -5.34 33.94 -34.89
CA THR A 166 -6.43 33.04 -35.32
C THR A 166 -6.19 32.36 -36.67
N LYS A 167 -5.08 32.67 -37.35
CA LYS A 167 -4.63 31.99 -38.57
C LYS A 167 -3.84 30.73 -38.23
#